data_AF-A0AAJ1QCM4-F1
#
_entry.id   AF-A0AAJ1QCM4-F1
#
_cell.length_a   1.000
_cell.length_b   1.000
_cell.length_c   1.000
_cell.angle_alpha   90.00
_cell.angle_beta   90.00
_cell.angle_gamma   90.00
#
_symmetry.space_group_name_H-M   'P 1'
#
loop_
_entity.id
_entity.type
_entity.pdbx_description
1 polymer ?
#
loop_
_entity_poly.entity_id
_entity_poly.type
_entity_poly.pdbx_seq_one_letter_code
_entity_poly.pdbx_strand_id
1 'polypeptide(L)' 'MKNLISIVAIVLLILWAVGYFGFGEAVGQFIHILLIIAIIALLYRLITGSKP' A
#
# COMPACT_ATOMS: atom_id res chain seq x y z
N MET A 1 1.67 20.36 7.01
CA MET A 1 1.07 19.59 5.90
C MET A 1 1.79 18.28 5.58
N LYS A 2 2.63 17.74 6.48
CA LYS A 2 3.34 16.45 6.27
C LYS A 2 2.55 15.25 6.83
N ASN A 3 1.68 15.51 7.81
CA ASN A 3 1.04 14.47 8.62
C ASN A 3 -0.07 13.72 7.89
N LEU A 4 -0.84 14.37 7.00
CA LEU A 4 -1.91 13.71 6.25
C LEU A 4 -1.36 12.63 5.30
N ILE A 5 -0.28 12.94 4.57
CA ILE A 5 0.35 11.96 3.67
C ILE A 5 0.98 10.81 4.47
N SER A 6 1.62 11.11 5.60
CA SER A 6 2.16 10.08 6.50
C SER A 6 1.06 9.16 7.05
N ILE A 7 -0.08 9.71 7.48
CA ILE A 7 -1.22 8.94 7.97
C ILE A 7 -1.78 8.04 6.85
N VAL A 8 -1.97 8.61 5.65
CA VAL A 8 -2.45 7.83 4.50
C VAL A 8 -1.49 6.69 4.15
N ALA A 9 -0.17 6.93 4.22
CA ALA A 9 0.83 5.89 3.96
C ALA A 9 0.79 4.75 4.99
N ILE A 10 0.64 5.09 6.27
CA ILE A 10 0.51 4.11 7.35
C ILE A 10 -0.77 3.29 7.19
N VAL A 11 -1.89 3.95 6.90
CA VAL A 11 -3.19 3.28 6.69
C VAL A 11 -3.12 2.32 5.49
N LEU A 12 -2.48 2.70 4.39
CA LEU A 12 -2.28 1.85 3.23
C LEU A 12 -1.40 0.61 3.53
N LEU A 13 -0.35 0.78 4.34
CA LEU A 13 0.48 -0.34 4.79
C LEU A 13 -0.29 -1.34 5.66
N ILE A 14 -1.11 -0.84 6.59
CA ILE A 14 -1.93 -1.68 7.47
C ILE A 14 -2.99 -2.43 6.66
N LEU A 15 -3.69 -1.75 5.74
CA LEU A 15 -4.69 -2.38 4.86
C LEU A 15 -4.06 -3.45 3.97
N TRP A 16 -2.84 -3.23 3.46
CA TRP A 16 -2.10 -4.24 2.71
C TRP A 16 -1.76 -5.46 3.58
N ALA A 17 -1.23 -5.25 4.79
CA ALA A 17 -0.88 -6.35 5.69
C ALA A 17 -2.13 -7.17 6.09
N VAL A 18 -3.24 -6.51 6.41
CA VAL A 18 -4.52 -7.18 6.68
C VAL A 18 -5.01 -7.96 5.46
N GLY A 19 -4.86 -7.41 4.25
CA GLY A 19 -5.18 -8.10 3.00
C GLY A 19 -4.32 -9.35 2.75
N TYR A 20 -3.01 -9.24 2.96
CA TYR A 20 -2.04 -10.32 2.76
C TYR A 20 -2.25 -11.47 3.76
N PHE A 21 -2.40 -11.16 5.05
CA PHE A 21 -2.55 -12.17 6.10
C PHE A 21 -4.00 -12.68 6.26
N GLY A 22 -5.00 -11.84 6.00
CA GLY A 22 -6.41 -12.19 6.20
C GLY A 22 -7.04 -12.96 5.05
N PHE A 23 -6.50 -12.85 3.84
CA PHE A 23 -7.12 -13.43 2.64
C PHE A 23 -6.19 -14.29 1.78
N GLY A 24 -5.02 -14.68 2.29
CA GLY A 24 -3.97 -15.37 1.53
C GLY A 24 -4.42 -16.58 0.68
N GLU A 25 -5.39 -17.37 1.14
CA GLU A 25 -5.92 -18.53 0.40
C GLU A 25 -7.20 -18.23 -0.42
N ALA A 26 -8.00 -17.25 -0.01
CA ALA A 26 -9.33 -16.99 -0.59
C ALA A 26 -9.29 -16.09 -1.85
N VAL A 27 -8.21 -15.35 -2.05
CA VAL A 27 -8.21 -14.15 -2.90
C VAL A 27 -7.46 -14.31 -4.22
N GLY A 28 -6.82 -15.46 -4.44
CA GLY A 28 -6.27 -15.87 -5.74
C GLY A 28 -5.10 -15.00 -6.23
N GLN A 29 -4.27 -15.57 -7.10
CA GLN A 29 -3.03 -14.97 -7.59
C GLN A 29 -3.20 -13.57 -8.21
N PHE A 30 -4.41 -13.25 -8.70
CA PHE A 30 -4.76 -11.97 -9.32
C PHE A 30 -4.74 -10.79 -8.34
N ILE A 31 -5.33 -10.94 -7.14
CA ILE A 31 -5.35 -9.85 -6.16
C ILE A 31 -3.97 -9.66 -5.53
N HIS A 32 -3.14 -10.70 -5.51
CA HIS A 32 -1.74 -10.59 -5.09
C HIS A 32 -0.94 -9.64 -6.00
N ILE A 33 -1.14 -9.73 -7.33
CA ILE A 33 -0.50 -8.84 -8.30
C ILE A 33 -1.00 -7.40 -8.14
N LEU A 34 -2.31 -7.21 -7.95
CA LEU A 34 -2.88 -5.88 -7.69
C LEU A 34 -2.34 -5.25 -6.39
N LEU A 35 -2.13 -6.05 -5.33
CA LEU A 35 -1.51 -5.60 -4.07
C LEU A 35 -0.05 -5.20 -4.25
N ILE A 36 0.73 -5.94 -5.04
CA ILE A 36 2.12 -5.59 -5.38
C ILE A 36 2.18 -4.25 -6.11
N ILE A 37 1.31 -4.04 -7.11
CA ILE A 37 1.22 -2.76 -7.84
C ILE A 37 0.84 -1.62 -6.90
N ALA A 38 -0.09 -1.85 -5.97
CA ALA A 38 -0.49 -0.87 -4.96
C ALA A 38 0.67 -0.48 -4.03
N ILE A 39 1.50 -1.44 -3.60
CA ILE A 39 2.72 -1.15 -2.82
C ILE A 39 3.72 -0.33 -3.65
N ILE A 40 3.97 -0.70 -4.91
CA ILE A 40 4.93 0.02 -5.76
C ILE A 40 4.46 1.47 -5.96
N ALA A 41 3.17 1.69 -6.22
CA ALA A 41 2.59 3.02 -6.34
C ALA A 41 2.71 3.83 -5.04
N LEU A 42 2.53 3.17 -3.88
CA LEU A 42 2.70 3.79 -2.56
C LEU A 42 4.14 4.22 -2.30
N LEU A 43 5.11 3.33 -2.56
CA LEU A 43 6.54 3.62 -2.43
C LEU A 43 6.97 4.72 -3.39
N TYR A 44 6.53 4.65 -4.66
CA TYR A 44 6.78 5.69 -5.64
C TYR A 44 6.24 7.05 -5.19
N ARG A 45 5.04 7.09 -4.61
CA ARG A 45 4.45 8.30 -4.04
C ARG A 45 5.19 8.81 -2.82
N LEU A 46 5.65 7.93 -1.93
CA LEU A 46 6.45 8.30 -0.76
C LEU A 46 7.81 8.89 -1.16
N ILE A 47 8.47 8.30 -2.15
CA ILE A 47 9.78 8.73 -2.64
C ILE A 47 9.65 10.01 -3.49
N THR A 48 8.64 10.08 -4.36
CA THR A 48 8.41 11.22 -5.26
C THR A 48 7.76 12.40 -4.56
N GLY A 49 6.99 12.17 -3.49
CA GLY A 49 6.30 13.20 -2.70
C GLY A 49 7.22 14.13 -1.90
N SER A 50 8.53 13.99 -2.05
CA SER A 50 9.55 14.86 -1.43
C SER A 50 10.09 15.94 -2.36
N LYS A 51 9.38 16.29 -3.44
CA LYS A 51 9.68 17.46 -4.27
C LYS A 51 8.70 18.60 -3.92
N PRO A 52 9.15 19.73 -3.33
CA PRO A 52 8.42 20.99 -3.47
C PRO A 52 8.35 21.41 -4.94
#